data_AF-A0A9E3XDM3-F1
#
_entry.id   AF-A0A9E3XDM3-F1
#
_cell.length_a   1.000
_cell.length_b   1.000
_cell.length_c   1.000
_cell.angle_alpha   90.00
_cell.angle_beta   90.00
_cell.angle_gamma   90.00
#
_symmetry.space_group_name_H-M   'P 1'
#
loop_
_entity.id
_entity.type
_entity.pdbx_description
1 polymer ?
#
loop_
_entity_poly.entity_id
_entity_poly.type
_entity_poly.pdbx_seq_one_letter_code
_entity_poly.pdbx_strand_id
1 'polypeptide(L)'
;MKFSIQRNEIYEALQKVVSVLPARSTIPMTQNVLFVAEGDQLELMATDLEITIISNVKAAIEKEGSVAIPGRLIHDIIRELPNVSLNFDTDSKFRTTLSSEFGQYKVGGENPAEFPRKPDILDGREIVLPNGVLKRLVEKTIFATSADELRPALTGVFFELGGHRIRTVATDGHRLSMLSYVDEALPETDLNAIISTKALNFVLRSLDGEGLTSILLGEKHAQFHMENTLLYARLIEENYVDYTRVIPAETNFRMTIDTNDFLSSV
;
A
#
# COMPACT_ATOMS: atom_id res chain seq x y z
N MET A 1 -12.55 -24.28 -4.14
CA MET A 1 -11.68 -23.80 -3.07
C MET A 1 -12.28 -24.26 -1.73
N LYS A 2 -11.46 -24.81 -0.82
CA LYS A 2 -11.87 -25.20 0.54
C LYS A 2 -10.68 -25.07 1.48
N PHE A 3 -10.83 -24.35 2.59
CA PHE A 3 -9.76 -24.15 3.56
C PHE A 3 -10.28 -23.83 4.96
N SER A 4 -9.41 -24.00 5.96
CA SER A 4 -9.65 -23.62 7.34
C SER A 4 -8.57 -22.67 7.85
N ILE A 5 -8.96 -21.67 8.65
CA ILE A 5 -8.05 -20.63 9.17
C ILE A 5 -8.57 -20.10 10.50
N GLN A 6 -7.68 -19.62 11.38
CA GLN A 6 -8.11 -18.91 12.58
C GLN A 6 -8.70 -17.54 12.24
N ARG A 7 -9.80 -17.16 12.90
CA ARG A 7 -10.49 -15.90 12.66
C ARG A 7 -9.55 -14.69 12.72
N ASN A 8 -8.67 -14.60 13.73
CA ASN A 8 -7.77 -13.45 13.85
C ASN A 8 -6.76 -13.35 12.70
N GLU A 9 -6.22 -14.48 12.24
CA GLU A 9 -5.24 -14.52 11.14
C GLU A 9 -5.84 -13.96 9.84
N ILE A 10 -7.04 -14.42 9.47
CA ILE A 10 -7.72 -13.89 8.27
C ILE A 10 -8.23 -12.47 8.47
N TYR A 11 -8.65 -12.10 9.68
CA TYR A 11 -9.15 -10.77 9.97
C TYR A 11 -8.07 -9.69 9.78
N GLU A 12 -6.86 -9.92 10.29
CA GLU A 12 -5.73 -9.00 10.12
C GLU A 12 -5.35 -8.85 8.64
N ALA A 13 -5.27 -9.95 7.89
CA ALA A 13 -5.00 -9.92 6.46
C ALA A 13 -6.11 -9.19 5.67
N LEU A 14 -7.39 -9.43 6.01
CA LEU A 14 -8.53 -8.75 5.40
C LEU A 14 -8.53 -7.25 5.71
N GLN A 15 -8.20 -6.85 6.93
CA GLN A 15 -8.18 -5.45 7.33
C GLN A 15 -7.20 -4.64 6.47
N LYS A 16 -6.04 -5.22 6.14
CA LYS A 16 -5.05 -4.60 5.24
C LYS A 16 -5.63 -4.39 3.83
N VAL A 17 -6.15 -5.45 3.21
CA VAL A 17 -6.64 -5.39 1.81
C VAL A 17 -7.96 -4.64 1.67
N VAL A 18 -8.84 -4.64 2.68
CA VAL A 18 -10.12 -3.90 2.61
C VAL A 18 -9.90 -2.39 2.64
N SER A 19 -8.76 -1.93 3.16
CA SER A 19 -8.44 -0.50 3.27
C SER A 19 -8.29 0.23 1.92
N VAL A 20 -8.02 -0.50 0.82
CA VAL A 20 -8.00 0.08 -0.54
C VAL A 20 -9.38 0.12 -1.18
N LEU A 21 -10.34 -0.69 -0.73
CA LEU A 21 -11.60 -0.87 -1.44
C LEU A 21 -12.38 0.44 -1.54
N PRO A 22 -12.72 0.89 -2.77
CA PRO A 22 -13.45 2.13 -2.97
C PRO A 22 -14.86 2.03 -2.40
N ALA A 23 -15.35 3.14 -1.83
CA ALA A 23 -16.71 3.19 -1.29
C ALA A 23 -17.79 3.00 -2.36
N ARG A 24 -17.51 3.48 -3.57
CA ARG A 24 -18.31 3.28 -4.77
C ARG A 24 -17.35 3.11 -5.95
N SER A 25 -17.67 2.21 -6.86
CA SER A 25 -16.87 1.98 -8.06
C SER A 25 -17.77 1.79 -9.27
N THR A 26 -17.32 2.28 -10.42
CA THR A 26 -17.92 1.96 -11.73
C THR A 26 -17.58 0.56 -12.20
N ILE A 27 -16.58 -0.08 -11.58
CA ILE A 27 -16.15 -1.46 -11.82
C ILE A 27 -16.44 -2.25 -10.54
N PRO A 28 -17.62 -2.87 -10.40
CA PRO A 28 -18.07 -3.52 -9.16
C PRO A 28 -17.07 -4.53 -8.60
N MET A 29 -16.34 -5.25 -9.46
CA MET A 29 -15.29 -6.21 -9.09
C MET A 29 -14.20 -5.60 -8.17
N THR A 30 -13.91 -4.30 -8.29
CA THR A 30 -12.93 -3.61 -7.41
C THR A 30 -13.44 -3.40 -5.98
N GLN A 31 -14.70 -3.71 -5.69
CA GLN A 31 -15.24 -3.77 -4.31
C GLN A 31 -15.09 -5.15 -3.67
N ASN A 32 -14.61 -6.14 -4.45
CA ASN A 32 -14.33 -7.48 -3.97
C ASN A 32 -12.87 -7.62 -3.53
N VAL A 33 -12.63 -8.60 -2.68
CA VAL A 33 -11.29 -9.13 -2.38
C VAL A 33 -11.18 -10.46 -3.11
N LEU A 34 -10.11 -10.64 -3.88
CA LEU A 34 -9.74 -11.91 -4.47
C LEU A 34 -9.10 -12.80 -3.40
N PHE A 35 -9.62 -14.01 -3.24
CA PHE A 35 -9.08 -15.06 -2.40
C PHE A 35 -8.44 -16.09 -3.32
N VAL A 36 -7.18 -16.45 -3.09
CA VAL A 36 -6.48 -17.53 -3.79
C VAL A 36 -5.89 -18.47 -2.75
N ALA A 37 -6.37 -19.71 -2.73
CA ALA A 37 -5.86 -20.77 -1.88
C ALA A 37 -4.99 -21.72 -2.69
N GLU A 38 -3.70 -21.81 -2.33
CA GLU A 38 -2.70 -22.62 -3.03
C GLU A 38 -1.65 -23.11 -2.03
N GLY A 39 -1.30 -24.41 -2.08
CA GLY A 39 -0.37 -25.00 -1.13
C GLY A 39 -0.83 -24.88 0.33
N ASP A 40 -0.08 -24.14 1.15
CA ASP A 40 -0.39 -23.85 2.57
C ASP A 40 -0.71 -22.36 2.83
N GLN A 41 -0.95 -21.58 1.77
CA GLN A 41 -1.20 -20.15 1.83
C GLN A 41 -2.57 -19.78 1.29
N LEU A 42 -3.14 -18.75 1.90
CA LEU A 42 -4.23 -17.95 1.39
C LEU A 42 -3.69 -16.56 1.02
N GLU A 43 -3.70 -16.24 -0.26
CA GLU A 43 -3.44 -14.89 -0.77
C GLU A 43 -4.76 -14.11 -0.83
N LEU A 44 -4.79 -12.95 -0.19
CA LEU A 44 -5.87 -11.97 -0.28
C LEU A 44 -5.39 -10.79 -1.10
N MET A 45 -6.14 -10.42 -2.14
CA MET A 45 -5.78 -9.31 -3.03
C MET A 45 -6.96 -8.34 -3.20
N ALA A 46 -6.69 -7.05 -3.11
CA ALA A 46 -7.65 -5.99 -3.38
C ALA A 46 -6.99 -4.88 -4.20
N THR A 47 -7.78 -4.20 -5.03
CA THR A 47 -7.28 -3.12 -5.89
C THR A 47 -8.38 -2.13 -6.23
N ASP A 48 -8.00 -0.86 -6.35
CA ASP A 48 -8.83 0.20 -6.92
C ASP A 48 -8.28 0.72 -8.26
N LEU A 49 -7.36 -0.05 -8.87
CA LEU A 49 -6.60 0.25 -10.10
C LEU A 49 -5.49 1.31 -9.96
N GLU A 50 -5.46 2.08 -8.88
CA GLU A 50 -4.33 2.97 -8.55
C GLU A 50 -3.31 2.24 -7.67
N ILE A 51 -3.82 1.53 -6.66
CA ILE A 51 -3.05 0.71 -5.75
C ILE A 51 -3.64 -0.70 -5.67
N THR A 52 -2.75 -1.68 -5.52
CA THR A 52 -3.09 -3.09 -5.35
C THR A 52 -2.38 -3.60 -4.11
N ILE A 53 -3.14 -4.16 -3.17
CA ILE A 53 -2.60 -4.72 -1.93
C ILE A 53 -2.79 -6.23 -1.98
N ILE A 54 -1.73 -6.95 -1.67
CA ILE A 54 -1.72 -8.40 -1.52
C ILE A 54 -1.24 -8.71 -0.10
N SER A 55 -2.00 -9.54 0.62
CA SER A 55 -1.63 -10.03 1.95
C SER A 55 -1.65 -11.55 1.95
N ASN A 56 -0.56 -12.17 2.39
CA ASN A 56 -0.44 -13.61 2.50
C ASN A 56 -0.63 -14.08 3.95
N VAL A 57 -1.39 -15.15 4.14
CA VAL A 57 -1.61 -15.76 5.45
C VAL A 57 -1.62 -17.28 5.33
N LYS A 58 -1.08 -17.98 6.32
CA LYS A 58 -1.13 -19.45 6.37
C LYS A 58 -2.56 -19.92 6.56
N ALA A 59 -2.93 -20.97 5.84
CA ALA A 59 -4.24 -21.61 5.99
C ALA A 59 -4.13 -23.11 5.72
N ALA A 60 -4.99 -23.89 6.37
CA ALA A 60 -5.11 -25.31 6.07
C ALA A 60 -5.94 -25.49 4.80
N ILE A 61 -5.28 -25.59 3.64
CA ILE A 61 -5.95 -25.74 2.34
C ILE A 61 -6.30 -27.22 2.11
N GLU A 62 -7.59 -27.53 2.03
CA GLU A 62 -8.09 -28.86 1.65
C GLU A 62 -8.29 -28.99 0.14
N LYS A 63 -8.68 -27.88 -0.52
CA LYS A 63 -8.89 -27.82 -1.96
C LYS A 63 -8.51 -26.45 -2.48
N GLU A 64 -7.50 -26.42 -3.34
CA GLU A 64 -7.04 -25.19 -3.99
C GLU A 64 -8.15 -24.53 -4.84
N GLY A 65 -7.91 -23.27 -5.19
CA GLY A 65 -8.74 -22.49 -6.10
C GLY A 65 -8.92 -21.05 -5.64
N SER A 66 -9.75 -20.31 -6.36
CA SER A 66 -9.93 -18.88 -6.11
C SER A 66 -11.37 -18.41 -6.29
N VAL A 67 -11.68 -17.26 -5.71
CA VAL A 67 -12.97 -16.57 -5.80
C VAL A 67 -12.82 -15.10 -5.43
N ALA A 68 -13.56 -14.20 -6.08
CA ALA A 68 -13.69 -12.81 -5.65
C ALA A 68 -14.91 -12.66 -4.74
N ILE A 69 -14.74 -12.14 -3.52
CA ILE A 69 -15.82 -12.03 -2.51
C ILE A 69 -16.02 -10.55 -2.17
N PRO A 70 -17.27 -10.06 -2.00
CA PRO A 70 -17.55 -8.71 -1.52
C PRO A 70 -16.79 -8.38 -0.23
N GLY A 71 -15.76 -7.54 -0.35
CA GLY A 71 -14.69 -7.44 0.64
C GLY A 71 -15.16 -6.89 1.99
N ARG A 72 -15.97 -5.83 1.94
CA ARG A 72 -16.55 -5.22 3.17
C ARG A 72 -17.51 -6.15 3.87
N LEU A 73 -18.34 -6.86 3.11
CA LEU A 73 -19.30 -7.81 3.67
C LEU A 73 -18.58 -8.94 4.41
N ILE A 74 -17.58 -9.57 3.79
CA ILE A 74 -16.85 -10.68 4.43
C ILE A 74 -16.02 -10.20 5.62
N HIS A 75 -15.41 -9.02 5.53
CA HIS A 75 -14.71 -8.39 6.65
C HIS A 75 -15.65 -8.13 7.83
N ASP A 76 -16.84 -7.58 7.58
CA ASP A 76 -17.80 -7.30 8.65
C ASP A 76 -18.34 -8.57 9.30
N ILE A 77 -18.62 -9.62 8.52
CA ILE A 77 -19.01 -10.93 9.07
C ILE A 77 -17.91 -11.46 9.99
N ILE A 78 -16.65 -11.48 9.55
CA ILE A 78 -15.51 -12.02 10.32
C ILE A 78 -15.25 -11.16 11.57
N ARG A 79 -15.43 -9.83 11.46
CA ARG A 79 -15.26 -8.88 12.58
C ARG A 79 -16.21 -9.17 13.74
N GLU A 80 -17.44 -9.60 13.46
CA GLU A 80 -18.44 -9.90 14.50
C GLU A 80 -18.27 -11.31 15.12
N LEU A 81 -17.45 -12.18 14.53
CA LEU A 81 -17.19 -13.53 15.06
C LEU A 81 -16.13 -13.51 16.18
N PRO A 82 -16.27 -14.37 17.20
CA PRO A 82 -15.22 -14.58 18.20
C PRO A 82 -13.97 -15.22 17.56
N ASN A 83 -12.84 -15.21 18.28
CA ASN A 83 -11.60 -15.79 17.76
C ASN A 83 -11.65 -17.32 17.76
N VAL A 84 -12.16 -17.90 16.66
CA VAL A 84 -12.35 -19.34 16.46
C VAL A 84 -11.91 -19.79 15.08
N SER A 85 -11.82 -21.09 14.87
CA SER A 85 -11.53 -21.65 13.55
C SER A 85 -12.71 -21.41 12.59
N LEU A 86 -12.40 -20.87 11.41
CA LEU A 86 -13.34 -20.62 10.33
C LEU A 86 -13.08 -21.60 9.19
N ASN A 87 -14.15 -22.14 8.60
CA ASN A 87 -14.08 -23.02 7.44
C ASN A 87 -14.73 -22.33 6.25
N PHE A 88 -14.02 -22.25 5.14
CA PHE A 88 -14.48 -21.70 3.87
C PHE A 88 -14.65 -22.83 2.86
N ASP A 89 -15.81 -22.89 2.22
CA ASP A 89 -16.10 -23.83 1.13
C ASP A 89 -16.79 -23.09 -0.01
N THR A 90 -16.12 -23.02 -1.16
CA THR A 90 -16.61 -22.35 -2.36
C THR A 90 -16.90 -23.36 -3.46
N ASP A 91 -18.15 -23.35 -3.91
CA ASP A 91 -18.63 -24.22 -4.98
C ASP A 91 -18.27 -23.73 -6.39
N SER A 92 -18.64 -24.51 -7.41
CA SER A 92 -18.37 -24.18 -8.83
C SER A 92 -19.16 -22.99 -9.36
N LYS A 93 -20.13 -22.46 -8.59
CA LYS A 93 -20.89 -21.24 -8.91
C LYS A 93 -20.41 -20.05 -8.07
N PHE A 94 -19.21 -20.16 -7.49
CA PHE A 94 -18.59 -19.13 -6.65
C PHE A 94 -19.39 -18.76 -5.39
N ARG A 95 -20.32 -19.62 -4.95
CA ARG A 95 -21.02 -19.42 -3.68
C ARG A 95 -20.11 -19.90 -2.57
N THR A 96 -19.72 -18.98 -1.69
CA THR A 96 -18.83 -19.26 -0.57
C THR A 96 -19.63 -19.43 0.70
N THR A 97 -19.47 -20.57 1.33
CA THR A 97 -19.96 -20.87 2.66
C THR A 97 -18.84 -20.61 3.66
N LEU A 98 -19.09 -19.74 4.64
CA LEU A 98 -18.27 -19.58 5.84
C LEU A 98 -18.97 -20.28 7.00
N SER A 99 -18.31 -21.24 7.65
CA SER A 99 -18.86 -22.00 8.78
C SER A 99 -17.94 -21.90 10.00
N SER A 100 -18.56 -21.75 11.17
CA SER A 100 -17.92 -21.81 12.49
C SER A 100 -18.81 -22.60 13.45
N GLU A 101 -18.38 -22.78 14.69
CA GLU A 101 -19.23 -23.36 15.74
C GLU A 101 -20.45 -22.51 16.09
N PHE A 102 -20.45 -21.21 15.73
CA PHE A 102 -21.56 -20.27 15.99
C PHE A 102 -22.56 -20.17 14.84
N GLY A 103 -22.34 -20.90 13.75
CA GLY A 103 -23.26 -20.93 12.62
C GLY A 103 -22.57 -20.80 11.26
N GLN A 104 -23.39 -20.54 10.25
CA GLN A 104 -23.00 -20.56 8.85
C GLN A 104 -23.49 -19.30 8.13
N TYR A 105 -22.61 -18.69 7.34
CA TYR A 105 -22.90 -17.58 6.44
C TYR A 105 -22.70 -18.05 5.00
N LYS A 106 -23.54 -17.55 4.10
CA LYS A 106 -23.41 -17.80 2.66
C LYS A 106 -23.25 -16.46 1.96
N VAL A 107 -22.15 -16.32 1.23
CA VAL A 107 -21.80 -15.11 0.49
C VAL A 107 -21.67 -15.48 -0.99
N GLY A 108 -22.32 -14.71 -1.86
CA GLY A 108 -22.11 -14.82 -3.29
C GLY A 108 -20.75 -14.24 -3.65
N GLY A 109 -19.92 -15.01 -4.34
CA GLY A 109 -18.69 -14.54 -4.95
C GLY A 109 -18.84 -14.41 -6.46
N GLU A 110 -17.80 -13.85 -7.07
CA GLU A 110 -17.68 -13.62 -8.50
C GLU A 110 -16.49 -14.39 -9.07
N ASN A 111 -16.46 -14.48 -10.40
CA ASN A 111 -15.44 -15.21 -11.14
C ASN A 111 -14.06 -14.55 -10.96
N PRO A 112 -13.06 -15.26 -10.38
CA PRO A 112 -11.74 -14.71 -10.14
C PRO A 112 -11.00 -14.34 -11.44
N ALA A 113 -11.36 -14.94 -12.58
CA ALA A 113 -10.75 -14.62 -13.88
C ALA A 113 -11.08 -13.20 -14.38
N GLU A 114 -12.13 -12.57 -13.85
CA GLU A 114 -12.54 -11.20 -14.15
C GLU A 114 -11.90 -10.18 -13.20
N PHE A 115 -11.20 -10.64 -12.15
CA PHE A 115 -10.51 -9.77 -11.21
C PHE A 115 -9.29 -9.12 -11.89
N PRO A 116 -9.02 -7.82 -11.66
CA PRO A 116 -7.85 -7.16 -12.24
C PRO A 116 -6.56 -7.89 -11.86
N ARG A 117 -5.69 -8.13 -12.85
CA ARG A 117 -4.41 -8.79 -12.61
C ARG A 117 -3.48 -7.87 -11.82
N LYS A 118 -2.61 -8.47 -11.00
CA LYS A 118 -1.51 -7.74 -10.36
C LYS A 118 -0.58 -7.16 -11.45
N PRO A 119 -0.06 -5.93 -11.26
CA PRO A 119 0.90 -5.36 -12.22
C PRO A 119 2.20 -6.15 -12.26
N ASP A 120 2.79 -6.29 -13.44
CA ASP A 120 4.15 -6.78 -13.61
C ASP A 120 5.13 -5.61 -13.60
N ILE A 121 6.19 -5.71 -12.81
CA ILE A 121 7.31 -4.75 -12.81
C ILE A 121 8.50 -5.42 -13.48
N LEU A 122 8.72 -5.06 -14.75
CA LEU A 122 9.89 -5.47 -15.51
C LEU A 122 11.02 -4.46 -15.27
N ASP A 123 12.26 -4.95 -15.17
CA ASP A 123 13.48 -4.14 -15.10
C ASP A 123 13.54 -3.10 -13.97
N GLY A 124 12.81 -3.33 -12.87
CA GLY A 124 12.81 -2.44 -11.71
C GLY A 124 14.16 -2.37 -10.99
N ARG A 125 14.36 -1.33 -10.19
CA ARG A 125 15.49 -1.20 -9.27
C ARG A 125 15.00 -1.41 -7.86
N GLU A 126 15.64 -2.37 -7.18
CA GLU A 126 15.32 -2.70 -5.80
C GLU A 126 16.14 -1.84 -4.84
N ILE A 127 15.47 -1.29 -3.84
CA ILE A 127 16.06 -0.54 -2.74
C ILE A 127 15.52 -1.11 -1.44
N VAL A 128 16.40 -1.38 -0.47
CA VAL A 128 15.99 -1.85 0.85
C VAL A 128 16.24 -0.75 1.87
N LEU A 129 15.21 -0.39 2.63
CA LEU A 129 15.27 0.65 3.66
C LEU A 129 14.81 0.11 5.01
N PRO A 130 15.44 0.52 6.12
CA PRO A 130 14.85 0.36 7.44
C PRO A 130 13.48 1.04 7.51
N ASN A 131 12.50 0.40 8.14
CA ASN A 131 11.13 0.91 8.21
C ASN A 131 11.07 2.31 8.84
N GLY A 132 11.88 2.56 9.88
CA GLY A 132 12.01 3.89 10.50
C GLY A 132 12.56 4.97 9.57
N VAL A 133 13.46 4.61 8.64
CA VAL A 133 14.00 5.55 7.63
C VAL A 133 12.94 5.87 6.60
N LEU A 134 12.29 4.86 6.02
CA LEU A 134 11.22 5.05 5.04
C LEU A 134 10.05 5.86 5.63
N LYS A 135 9.64 5.52 6.85
CA LYS A 135 8.62 6.26 7.60
C LYS A 135 8.99 7.73 7.75
N ARG A 136 10.21 8.02 8.20
CA ARG A 136 10.69 9.41 8.35
C ARG A 136 10.76 10.16 7.02
N LEU A 137 11.24 9.52 5.95
CA LEU A 137 11.30 10.10 4.61
C LEU A 137 9.93 10.53 4.10
N VAL A 138 8.91 9.69 4.31
CA VAL A 138 7.54 9.95 3.86
C VAL A 138 6.83 10.95 4.79
N GLU A 139 6.86 10.75 6.11
CA GLU A 139 6.19 11.65 7.07
C GLU A 139 6.68 13.09 6.99
N LYS A 140 7.98 13.29 6.71
CA LYS A 140 8.57 14.63 6.61
C LYS A 140 8.28 15.33 5.29
N THR A 141 7.72 14.66 4.28
CA THR A 141 7.44 15.29 2.99
C THR A 141 5.97 15.23 2.58
N ILE A 142 5.27 14.13 2.83
CA ILE A 142 3.91 13.88 2.32
C ILE A 142 2.90 14.98 2.64
N PHE A 143 3.04 15.68 3.77
CA PHE A 143 2.11 16.75 4.13
C PHE A 143 2.18 17.96 3.17
N ALA A 144 3.27 18.12 2.42
CA ALA A 144 3.48 19.24 1.51
C ALA A 144 2.97 18.97 0.09
N THR A 145 2.32 17.85 -0.20
CA THR A 145 1.73 17.57 -1.51
C THR A 145 0.47 18.39 -1.79
N SER A 146 0.16 18.63 -3.06
CA SER A 146 -1.08 19.28 -3.49
C SER A 146 -2.27 18.32 -3.48
N ALA A 147 -3.47 18.87 -3.23
CA ALA A 147 -4.74 18.17 -3.48
C ALA A 147 -5.35 18.53 -4.86
N ASP A 148 -4.65 19.35 -5.65
CA ASP A 148 -5.11 19.83 -6.95
C ASP A 148 -4.84 18.78 -8.05
N GLU A 149 -5.89 18.05 -8.44
CA GLU A 149 -5.82 17.01 -9.47
C GLU A 149 -5.45 17.55 -10.85
N LEU A 150 -5.55 18.87 -11.10
CA LEU A 150 -5.07 19.48 -12.35
C LEU A 150 -3.54 19.59 -12.41
N ARG A 151 -2.86 19.38 -11.29
CA ARG A 151 -1.39 19.35 -11.17
C ARG A 151 -0.93 17.98 -10.66
N PRO A 152 -1.13 16.89 -11.44
CA PRO A 152 -0.86 15.52 -11.01
C PRO A 152 0.56 15.32 -10.50
N ALA A 153 1.57 15.96 -11.11
CA ALA A 153 2.95 15.89 -10.64
C ALA A 153 3.11 16.25 -9.15
N LEU A 154 2.23 17.11 -8.61
CA LEU A 154 2.31 17.62 -7.23
C LEU A 154 1.43 16.85 -6.24
N THR A 155 0.60 15.91 -6.69
CA THR A 155 -0.31 15.14 -5.82
C THR A 155 0.37 13.93 -5.15
N GLY A 156 1.62 13.67 -5.52
CA GLY A 156 2.47 12.64 -4.93
C GLY A 156 3.78 13.18 -4.38
N VAL A 157 4.53 12.31 -3.73
CA VAL A 157 5.90 12.59 -3.26
C VAL A 157 6.87 12.13 -4.34
N PHE A 158 7.79 13.02 -4.69
CA PHE A 158 8.89 12.71 -5.60
C PHE A 158 10.00 11.99 -4.86
N PHE A 159 10.33 10.79 -5.33
CA PHE A 159 11.45 9.98 -4.90
C PHE A 159 12.56 10.14 -5.94
N GLU A 160 13.66 10.75 -5.53
CA GLU A 160 14.87 10.92 -6.31
C GLU A 160 15.95 10.01 -5.73
N LEU A 161 16.43 9.05 -6.52
CA LEU A 161 17.55 8.20 -6.18
C LEU A 161 18.75 8.54 -7.05
N GLY A 162 19.93 8.56 -6.44
CA GLY A 162 21.19 8.75 -7.14
C GLY A 162 22.35 8.92 -6.16
N GLY A 163 23.53 8.37 -6.51
CA GLY A 163 24.77 8.54 -5.73
C GLY A 163 24.66 8.16 -4.26
N HIS A 164 24.22 6.93 -3.96
CA HIS A 164 24.02 6.42 -2.59
C HIS A 164 23.06 7.26 -1.74
N ARG A 165 22.15 8.00 -2.38
CA ARG A 165 21.17 8.87 -1.72
C ARG A 165 19.78 8.57 -2.24
N ILE A 166 18.83 8.57 -1.31
CA ILE A 166 17.41 8.74 -1.60
C ILE A 166 16.96 10.08 -1.06
N ARG A 167 16.21 10.81 -1.87
CA ARG A 167 15.61 12.09 -1.50
C ARG A 167 14.13 12.05 -1.78
N THR A 168 13.34 12.42 -0.78
CA THR A 168 11.92 12.67 -0.93
C THR A 168 11.67 14.17 -1.04
N VAL A 169 10.82 14.59 -1.97
CA VAL A 169 10.41 15.99 -2.18
C VAL A 169 8.90 16.07 -2.37
N ALA A 170 8.27 17.07 -1.77
CA ALA A 170 6.87 17.38 -1.97
C ALA A 170 6.64 18.89 -1.95
N THR A 171 5.74 19.37 -2.80
CA THR A 171 5.32 20.77 -2.85
C THR A 171 3.88 20.91 -3.36
N ASP A 172 3.16 21.89 -2.84
CA ASP A 172 1.81 22.28 -3.27
C ASP A 172 1.82 23.58 -4.11
N GLY A 173 3.01 24.16 -4.31
CA GLY A 173 3.25 25.46 -4.92
C GLY A 173 3.34 26.62 -3.92
N HIS A 174 2.98 26.42 -2.65
CA HIS A 174 3.07 27.40 -1.57
C HIS A 174 4.20 27.08 -0.58
N ARG A 175 4.45 25.79 -0.34
CA ARG A 175 5.53 25.29 0.50
C ARG A 175 6.23 24.12 -0.16
N LEU A 176 7.48 23.90 0.22
CA LEU A 176 8.26 22.74 -0.19
C LEU A 176 8.81 22.05 1.06
N SER A 177 8.72 20.72 1.07
CA SER A 177 9.45 19.89 2.03
C SER A 177 10.34 18.91 1.31
N MET A 178 11.54 18.72 1.84
CA MET A 178 12.55 17.83 1.29
C MET A 178 13.32 17.15 2.42
N LEU A 179 13.57 15.85 2.27
CA LEU A 179 14.47 15.12 3.15
C LEU A 179 15.37 14.21 2.31
N SER A 180 16.64 14.13 2.69
CA SER A 180 17.61 13.21 2.07
C SER A 180 18.11 12.22 3.10
N TYR A 181 18.31 10.99 2.65
CA TYR A 181 18.96 9.92 3.39
C TYR A 181 20.10 9.38 2.52
N VAL A 182 21.29 9.24 3.10
CA VAL A 182 22.51 8.79 2.42
C VAL A 182 22.98 7.53 3.13
N ASP A 183 23.25 6.49 2.34
CA ASP A 183 23.69 5.19 2.82
C ASP A 183 24.40 4.44 1.70
N GLU A 184 25.59 3.93 1.98
CA GLU A 184 26.42 3.18 1.01
C GLU A 184 25.72 1.91 0.50
N ALA A 185 24.75 1.37 1.25
CA ALA A 185 23.96 0.23 0.83
C ALA A 185 22.94 0.56 -0.27
N LEU A 186 22.65 1.85 -0.52
CA LEU A 186 21.76 2.26 -1.60
C LEU A 186 22.44 2.06 -2.96
N PRO A 187 21.69 1.67 -4.00
CA PRO A 187 22.28 1.48 -5.33
C PRO A 187 22.77 2.82 -5.91
N GLU A 188 23.92 2.79 -6.60
CA GLU A 188 24.36 3.88 -7.48
C GLU A 188 23.57 3.83 -8.79
N THR A 189 22.30 4.19 -8.73
CA THR A 189 21.45 4.30 -9.91
C THR A 189 20.61 5.54 -9.82
N ASP A 190 20.56 6.28 -10.92
CA ASP A 190 19.67 7.42 -11.06
C ASP A 190 18.29 6.90 -11.44
N LEU A 191 17.34 7.07 -10.53
CA LEU A 191 15.94 6.72 -10.76
C LEU A 191 15.02 7.66 -10.02
N ASN A 192 14.02 8.14 -10.74
CA ASN A 192 13.07 9.11 -10.22
C ASN A 192 11.66 8.57 -10.38
N ALA A 193 10.83 8.76 -9.36
CA ALA A 193 9.44 8.32 -9.36
C ALA A 193 8.57 9.28 -8.57
N ILE A 194 7.33 9.49 -9.00
CA ILE A 194 6.32 10.21 -8.23
C ILE A 194 5.31 9.17 -7.71
N ILE A 195 5.25 9.00 -6.39
CA ILE A 195 4.39 8.01 -5.74
C ILE A 195 3.20 8.72 -5.09
N SER A 196 1.98 8.26 -5.36
CA SER A 196 0.77 8.91 -4.87
C SER A 196 0.71 8.93 -3.34
N THR A 197 0.09 9.99 -2.79
CA THR A 197 -0.15 10.10 -1.35
C THR A 197 -0.97 8.92 -0.82
N LYS A 198 -1.88 8.37 -1.62
CA LYS A 198 -2.69 7.21 -1.25
C LYS A 198 -1.84 5.98 -0.96
N ALA A 199 -0.92 5.64 -1.88
CA ALA A 199 0.02 4.54 -1.71
C ALA A 199 0.90 4.74 -0.47
N LEU A 200 1.49 5.93 -0.33
CA LEU A 200 2.40 6.24 0.77
C LEU A 200 1.69 6.26 2.13
N ASN A 201 0.43 6.69 2.19
CA ASN A 201 -0.38 6.61 3.41
C ASN A 201 -0.67 5.15 3.81
N PHE A 202 -0.83 4.25 2.84
CA PHE A 202 -0.94 2.82 3.15
C PHE A 202 0.39 2.28 3.69
N VAL A 203 1.51 2.61 3.05
CA VAL A 203 2.86 2.25 3.53
C VAL A 203 3.04 2.73 4.97
N LEU A 204 2.81 4.01 5.27
CA LEU A 204 2.97 4.56 6.63
C LEU A 204 2.17 3.82 7.70
N ARG A 205 0.96 3.33 7.37
CA ARG A 205 0.13 2.54 8.29
C ARG A 205 0.56 1.08 8.40
N SER A 206 1.28 0.57 7.41
CA SER A 206 1.71 -0.83 7.32
C SER A 206 3.12 -1.05 7.86
N LEU A 207 3.94 0.00 7.92
CA LEU A 207 5.26 -0.06 8.54
C LEU A 207 5.14 -0.21 10.05
N ASP A 208 5.66 -1.31 10.56
CA ASP A 208 6.07 -1.47 11.95
C ASP A 208 7.39 -0.71 12.21
N GLY A 209 7.66 -0.37 13.48
CA GLY A 209 8.82 0.45 13.83
C GLY A 209 10.16 -0.26 13.66
N GLU A 210 10.15 -1.59 13.58
CA GLU A 210 11.30 -2.47 13.39
C GLU A 210 11.23 -3.09 11.99
N GLY A 211 12.33 -3.63 11.45
CA GLY A 211 12.33 -4.32 10.16
C GLY A 211 12.78 -3.49 8.94
N LEU A 212 12.69 -4.14 7.77
CA LEU A 212 13.15 -3.64 6.48
C LEU A 212 12.00 -3.72 5.47
N THR A 213 11.90 -2.71 4.61
CA THR A 213 11.00 -2.71 3.44
C THR A 213 11.83 -2.70 2.18
N SER A 214 11.57 -3.65 1.28
CA SER A 214 12.09 -3.60 -0.08
C SER A 214 11.14 -2.79 -0.97
N ILE A 215 11.71 -1.91 -1.79
CA ILE A 215 11.01 -1.07 -2.74
C ILE A 215 11.58 -1.39 -4.12
N LEU A 216 10.75 -2.00 -4.97
CA LEU A 216 11.07 -2.21 -6.38
C LEU A 216 10.44 -1.08 -7.20
N LEU A 217 11.27 -0.17 -7.70
CA LEU A 217 10.82 0.94 -8.54
C LEU A 217 10.99 0.57 -10.01
N GLY A 218 9.87 0.47 -10.74
CA GLY A 218 9.85 0.35 -12.19
C GLY A 218 9.46 1.64 -12.89
N GLU A 219 9.20 1.56 -14.19
CA GLU A 219 8.78 2.73 -15.00
C GLU A 219 7.36 3.20 -14.68
N LYS A 220 6.43 2.25 -14.47
CA LYS A 220 4.99 2.55 -14.29
C LYS A 220 4.44 2.23 -12.91
N HIS A 221 5.13 1.38 -12.15
CA HIS A 221 4.70 0.97 -10.83
C HIS A 221 5.87 0.93 -9.86
N ALA A 222 5.60 1.26 -8.61
CA ALA A 222 6.42 0.90 -7.47
C ALA A 222 5.79 -0.30 -6.77
N GLN A 223 6.61 -1.23 -6.29
CA GLN A 223 6.20 -2.28 -5.38
C GLN A 223 6.90 -2.09 -4.04
N PHE A 224 6.13 -2.15 -2.96
CA PHE A 224 6.63 -2.18 -1.59
C PHE A 224 6.39 -3.57 -1.02
N HIS A 225 7.45 -4.21 -0.54
CA HIS A 225 7.39 -5.49 0.14
C HIS A 225 7.63 -5.26 1.64
N MET A 226 6.55 -5.38 2.41
CA MET A 226 6.49 -5.12 3.86
C MET A 226 6.03 -6.40 4.56
N GLU A 227 6.95 -7.15 5.17
CA GLU A 227 6.68 -8.43 5.83
C GLU A 227 5.82 -9.40 5.00
N ASN A 228 4.53 -9.56 5.34
CA ASN A 228 3.56 -10.42 4.66
C ASN A 228 2.64 -9.69 3.68
N THR A 229 2.94 -8.42 3.38
CA THR A 229 2.13 -7.51 2.58
C THR A 229 2.93 -6.97 1.39
N LEU A 230 2.37 -7.10 0.19
CA LEU A 230 2.86 -6.44 -1.01
C LEU A 230 1.91 -5.33 -1.40
N LEU A 231 2.43 -4.13 -1.63
CA LEU A 231 1.69 -3.02 -2.22
C LEU A 231 2.28 -2.74 -3.60
N TYR A 232 1.45 -2.74 -4.64
CA TYR A 232 1.79 -2.13 -5.93
C TYR A 232 1.10 -0.77 -6.00
N ALA A 233 1.85 0.24 -6.40
CA ALA A 233 1.36 1.59 -6.61
C ALA A 233 1.67 2.02 -8.03
N ARG A 234 0.66 2.46 -8.78
CA ARG A 234 0.89 3.12 -10.07
C ARG A 234 1.63 4.44 -9.84
N LEU A 235 2.69 4.66 -10.61
CA LEU A 235 3.44 5.90 -10.57
C LEU A 235 2.67 7.00 -11.30
N ILE A 236 2.83 8.23 -10.83
CA ILE A 236 2.33 9.41 -11.55
C ILE A 236 3.32 9.69 -12.68
N GLU A 237 2.89 9.46 -13.92
CA GLU A 237 3.68 9.55 -15.15
C GLU A 237 3.84 11.00 -15.62
N GLU A 238 4.39 11.85 -14.76
CA GLU A 238 4.62 13.27 -15.01
C GLU A 238 6.07 13.67 -14.70
N ASN A 239 6.53 14.76 -15.32
CA ASN A 239 7.80 15.35 -14.93
C ASN A 239 7.61 16.16 -13.64
N TYR A 240 8.42 15.88 -12.63
CA TYR A 240 8.41 16.69 -11.41
C TYR A 240 9.00 18.07 -11.67
N VAL A 241 8.51 19.08 -10.94
CA VAL A 241 8.99 20.46 -11.06
C VAL A 241 10.46 20.57 -10.63
N ASP A 242 11.22 21.48 -11.26
CA ASP A 242 12.58 21.79 -10.84
C ASP A 242 12.56 22.55 -9.51
N TYR A 243 12.51 21.77 -8.44
CA TYR A 243 12.37 22.22 -7.08
C TYR A 243 13.64 22.92 -6.54
N THR A 244 14.78 22.73 -7.19
CA THR A 244 16.05 23.34 -6.74
C THR A 244 16.03 24.85 -6.91
N ARG A 245 15.28 25.36 -7.91
CA ARG A 245 15.17 26.79 -8.21
C ARG A 245 14.42 27.60 -7.16
N VAL A 246 13.59 26.95 -6.34
CA VAL A 246 12.78 27.64 -5.33
C VAL A 246 13.44 27.67 -3.95
N ILE A 247 14.59 27.01 -3.78
CA ILE A 247 15.35 27.02 -2.53
C ILE A 247 16.25 28.26 -2.54
N PRO A 248 16.04 29.25 -1.65
CA PRO A 248 16.89 30.45 -1.61
C PRO A 248 18.34 30.08 -1.27
N ALA A 249 19.27 30.49 -2.14
CA ALA A 249 20.70 30.26 -1.92
C ALA A 249 21.28 31.16 -0.81
N GLU A 250 20.72 32.36 -0.63
CA GLU A 250 21.13 33.33 0.37
C GLU A 250 19.92 33.85 1.16
N THR A 251 20.13 34.15 2.44
CA THR A 251 19.12 34.75 3.31
C THR A 251 19.73 35.96 4.02
N ASN A 252 19.01 37.09 4.03
CA ASN A 252 19.47 38.32 4.69
C ASN A 252 19.35 38.25 6.22
N PHE A 253 18.49 37.36 6.73
CA PHE A 253 18.17 37.24 8.14
C PHE A 253 18.12 35.77 8.54
N ARG A 254 18.66 35.46 9.73
CA ARG A 254 18.60 34.13 10.34
C ARG A 254 18.11 34.26 11.78
N MET A 255 17.07 33.50 12.12
CA MET A 255 16.52 33.42 13.47
C MET A 255 16.68 31.98 13.97
N THR A 256 17.07 31.83 15.23
CA THR A 256 17.08 30.55 15.95
C THR A 256 16.10 30.65 17.11
N ILE A 257 15.13 29.75 17.17
CA ILE A 257 14.06 29.73 18.17
C ILE A 257 13.81 28.29 18.62
N ASP A 258 13.34 28.12 19.85
CA ASP A 258 12.87 26.82 20.31
C ASP A 258 11.65 26.36 19.50
N THR A 259 11.67 25.10 19.07
CA THR A 259 10.63 24.56 18.17
C THR A 259 9.30 24.39 18.90
N ASN A 260 9.31 23.97 20.16
CA ASN A 260 8.09 23.71 20.92
C ASN A 260 7.41 25.02 21.34
N ASP A 261 8.21 25.97 21.83
CA ASP A 261 7.69 27.29 22.19
C ASP A 261 7.05 27.97 20.98
N PHE A 262 7.74 27.96 19.83
CA PHE A 262 7.20 28.56 18.61
C PHE A 262 5.92 27.85 18.15
N LEU A 263 5.91 26.52 18.08
CA LEU A 263 4.73 25.74 17.69
C LEU A 263 3.53 25.99 18.60
N SER A 264 3.74 26.19 19.90
CA SER A 264 2.66 26.48 20.85
C SER A 264 2.06 27.88 20.72
N SER A 265 2.74 28.77 20.00
CA SER A 265 2.36 30.19 19.86
C SER A 265 1.60 30.52 18.56
N VAL A 266 1.49 29.57 17.63
CA VAL A 266 0.82 29.70 16.31
C VAL A 266 -0.43 28.84 16.22
#